data_AF-A0A3D0XUB6-F1
#
_entry.id   AF-A0A3D0XUB6-F1
#
_cell.length_a   1.000
_cell.length_b   1.000
_cell.length_c   1.000
_cell.angle_alpha   90.00
_cell.angle_beta   90.00
_cell.angle_gamma   90.00
#
_symmetry.space_group_name_H-M   'P 1'
#
loop_
_entity.id
_entity.type
_entity.pdbx_description
1 polymer ?
#
loop_
_entity_poly.entity_id
_entity_poly.type
_entity_poly.pdbx_seq_one_letter_code
_entity_poly.pdbx_strand_id
1 'polypeptide(L)' 'MAVIKPFRALRYTDKAGDIAKLTCPPYDIISENERTAYLAENPYNVIRLELPR' A
#
# COMPACT_ATOMS: atom_id res chain seq x y z
N MET A 1 -16.28 -27.85 1.68
CA MET A 1 -14.82 -27.64 1.54
C MET A 1 -14.61 -26.41 0.67
N ALA A 2 -13.74 -25.47 1.03
CA ALA A 2 -13.47 -24.30 0.19
C ALA A 2 -12.62 -24.70 -1.04
N VAL A 3 -12.93 -24.14 -2.20
CA VAL A 3 -12.15 -24.32 -3.43
C VAL A 3 -11.17 -23.15 -3.55
N ILE A 4 -9.87 -23.44 -3.49
CA ILE A 4 -8.80 -22.44 -3.64
C ILE A 4 -8.31 -22.44 -5.07
N LYS A 5 -8.19 -21.26 -5.68
CA LYS A 5 -7.64 -21.08 -7.03
C LYS A 5 -6.43 -20.13 -6.98
N PRO A 6 -5.37 -20.40 -7.76
CA PRO A 6 -4.25 -19.48 -7.87
C PRO A 6 -4.68 -18.21 -8.60
N PHE A 7 -4.08 -17.09 -8.22
CA PHE A 7 -4.20 -15.81 -8.92
C PHE A 7 -2.82 -15.17 -9.06
N ARG A 8 -2.68 -14.25 -10.01
CA ARG A 8 -1.43 -13.50 -10.19
C ARG A 8 -1.42 -12.32 -9.22
N ALA A 9 -0.39 -12.26 -8.37
CA ALA A 9 -0.17 -11.10 -7.52
C ALA A 9 0.21 -9.88 -8.38
N LEU A 10 -0.15 -8.69 -7.88
CA LEU A 10 0.28 -7.42 -8.45
C LEU A 10 1.54 -6.93 -7.73
N ARG A 11 2.42 -6.26 -8.46
CA ARG A 11 3.62 -5.60 -7.93
C ARG A 11 3.72 -4.19 -8.50
N TYR A 12 4.33 -3.29 -7.75
CA TYR A 12 4.74 -2.00 -8.29
C TYR A 12 5.72 -2.21 -9.44
N THR A 13 5.56 -1.39 -10.47
CA THR A 13 6.55 -1.26 -11.55
C THR A 13 7.53 -0.15 -11.21
N ASP A 14 8.70 -0.12 -11.85
CA ASP A 14 9.73 0.91 -11.65
C ASP A 14 9.21 2.35 -11.84
N LYS A 15 8.14 2.54 -12.62
CA LYS A 15 7.46 3.85 -12.80
C LYS A 15 6.95 4.47 -11.50
N ALA A 16 6.69 3.65 -10.48
CA ALA A 16 6.22 4.11 -9.17
C ALA A 16 7.36 4.63 -8.28
N GLY A 17 8.62 4.40 -8.67
CA GLY A 17 9.81 4.82 -7.93
C GLY A 17 10.22 3.81 -6.85
N ASP A 18 10.91 4.31 -5.83
CA ASP A 18 11.49 3.50 -4.76
C ASP A 18 10.40 2.79 -3.93
N ILE A 19 10.52 1.47 -3.81
CA ILE A 19 9.57 0.62 -3.09
C ILE A 19 9.44 1.01 -1.61
N ALA A 20 10.52 1.49 -0.98
CA ALA A 20 10.48 1.91 0.42
C ALA A 20 9.50 3.06 0.67
N LYS A 21 9.25 3.88 -0.36
CA LYS A 21 8.30 5.02 -0.33
C LYS A 21 6.90 4.63 -0.81
N LEU A 22 6.75 3.43 -1.33
CA LEU A 22 5.48 2.89 -1.84
C LEU A 22 4.74 2.02 -0.82
N THR A 23 5.46 1.51 0.17
CA THR A 23 4.92 0.68 1.25
C THR A 23 4.59 1.50 2.49
N CYS A 24 3.67 1.00 3.33
CA CYS A 24 3.43 1.51 4.68
C CYS A 24 3.65 0.39 5.72
N PRO A 25 3.78 0.74 7.01
CA PRO A 25 3.95 -0.25 8.07
C PRO A 25 2.81 -1.28 8.07
N PRO A 26 3.12 -2.56 8.35
CA PRO A 26 2.09 -3.57 8.48
C PRO A 26 1.20 -3.27 9.71
N TYR A 27 -0.10 -3.56 9.57
CA TYR A 27 -1.18 -3.30 10.53
C TYR A 27 -1.60 -1.82 10.61
N ASP A 28 -2.91 -1.54 10.59
CA ASP A 28 -3.54 -0.21 10.54
C ASP A 28 -3.35 0.65 11.82
N ILE A 29 -2.21 0.55 12.50
CA ILE A 29 -1.86 1.34 13.67
C ILE A 29 -1.10 2.58 13.22
N ILE A 30 -1.73 3.37 12.34
CA ILE A 30 -1.20 4.68 11.94
C ILE A 30 -2.25 5.75 12.19
N SER A 31 -1.81 6.92 12.65
CA SER A 31 -2.66 8.09 12.82
C SER A 31 -3.03 8.72 11.48
N GLU A 32 -4.04 9.59 11.48
CA GLU A 32 -4.43 10.38 10.31
C GLU A 32 -3.30 11.28 9.79
N ASN A 33 -2.44 11.76 10.68
CA ASN A 33 -1.27 12.56 10.32
C ASN A 33 -0.23 11.71 9.57
N GLU A 34 0.02 10.49 10.04
CA GLU A 34 0.92 9.54 9.38
C GLU A 34 0.39 9.12 8.02
N ARG A 35 -0.92 8.82 7.91
CA ARG A 35 -1.56 8.57 6.61
C ARG A 35 -1.35 9.72 5.64
N THR A 36 -1.56 10.96 6.10
CA THR A 36 -1.37 12.16 5.27
C THR A 36 0.09 12.32 4.84
N ALA A 37 1.04 12.03 5.73
CA ALA A 37 2.47 12.06 5.42
C ALA A 37 2.83 11.04 4.33
N TYR A 38 2.35 9.79 4.42
CA TYR A 38 2.59 8.77 3.39
C TYR A 38 2.00 9.15 2.02
N LEU A 39 0.80 9.74 2.00
CA LEU A 39 0.18 10.21 0.76
C LEU A 39 0.94 11.39 0.13
N ALA A 40 1.53 12.25 0.95
CA ALA A 40 2.36 13.36 0.51
C ALA A 40 3.75 12.90 0.03
N GLU A 41 4.31 11.86 0.65
CA GLU A 41 5.63 11.31 0.29
C GLU A 41 5.61 10.65 -1.10
N ASN A 42 4.59 9.84 -1.39
CA ASN A 42 4.44 9.23 -2.70
C ASN A 42 2.96 9.10 -3.10
N PRO A 43 2.55 9.63 -4.28
CA PRO A 43 1.17 9.53 -4.72
C PRO A 43 0.70 8.09 -4.95
N TYR A 44 1.61 7.13 -5.13
CA TYR A 44 1.31 5.70 -5.35
C TYR A 44 1.42 4.82 -4.10
N ASN A 45 1.63 5.41 -2.92
CA ASN A 45 1.75 4.64 -1.68
C ASN A 45 0.51 3.76 -1.42
N VAL A 46 0.75 2.52 -0.99
CA VAL A 46 -0.27 1.46 -0.78
C VAL A 46 -1.28 1.82 0.30
N ILE A 47 -1.01 2.82 1.14
CA ILE A 47 -1.91 3.25 2.22
C ILE A 47 -3.31 3.64 1.74
N ARG A 48 -3.47 3.99 0.45
CA ARG A 48 -4.77 4.24 -0.18
C ARG A 48 -5.67 3.00 -0.23
N LEU A 49 -5.06 1.81 -0.29
CA LEU A 49 -5.73 0.52 -0.39
C LEU A 49 -5.86 -0.17 0.96
N GLU A 50 -4.85 -0.04 1.83
CA GLU A 50 -4.86 -0.62 3.17
C GLU A 50 -5.83 0.14 4.09
N LEU A 51 -5.80 1.48 4.06
CA LEU A 51 -6.71 2.34 4.83
C LEU A 51 -7.52 3.29 3.93
N PRO A 52 -8.48 2.73 3.16
CA PRO A 52 -9.35 3.52 2.28
C PRO A 52 -10.30 4.38 3.11
N ARG A 53 -10.39 5.66 2.74
CA ARG A 53 -11.36 6.63 3.27
C ARG A 53 -12.10 7.26 2.11
#